data_AF-A0A8R1IAG0-F1
#
_entry.id   AF-A0A8R1IAG0-F1
#
_cell.length_a   1.000
_cell.length_b   1.000
_cell.length_c   1.000
_cell.angle_alpha   90.00
_cell.angle_beta   90.00
_cell.angle_gamma   90.00
#
_symmetry.space_group_name_H-M   'P 1'
#
loop_
_entity.id
_entity.type
_entity.pdbx_description
1 polymer ?
#
loop_
_entity_poly.entity_id
_entity_poly.type
_entity_poly.pdbx_seq_one_letter_code
_entity_poly.pdbx_strand_id
1 'polypeptide(L)'
;MKFCGAHLLSPRIGNNQIWEWSGPELKRISVVETTAPLGRVVWRPDKPYQLATCASVNETTVHVWDVRRPFLPYVTYDEHRDSVTDACWPSNDFDVFMSCGKDGLIVLHNIDSGHAPINYACDVAFDITPDGCMGLAVNSEIHAKNYAMLEEKAQASSGKKTVRQIPYETFRRPIKSLIAFGVPESLTHSLPPSTFYQIAEKYLIGGMEIMHLCEANSKVARNAGQEHVAQTWRLVEALCQQAKIQEEYDRLSAEEKARIIKAWVVGIFVPQFRHQKWFYFPKNGNARCPGLETWAEFIGFVF
;
A
#
# COMPACT_ATOMS: atom_id res chain seq x y z
N MET A 1 -6.74 40.63 -19.60
CA MET A 1 -7.05 40.80 -18.15
C MET A 1 -6.34 39.69 -17.38
N LYS A 2 -5.79 40.07 -16.23
CA LYS A 2 -4.92 39.34 -15.29
C LYS A 2 -5.16 37.83 -15.16
N PHE A 3 -4.08 37.05 -15.25
CA PHE A 3 -3.82 36.03 -14.23
C PHE A 3 -2.53 36.42 -13.49
N CYS A 4 -2.74 36.92 -12.27
CA CYS A 4 -1.70 37.07 -11.26
C CYS A 4 -1.31 35.66 -10.79
N GLY A 5 -0.03 35.34 -10.89
CA GLY A 5 0.54 34.04 -10.52
C GLY A 5 1.39 33.49 -11.66
N ALA A 6 2.60 34.01 -11.84
CA ALA A 6 3.55 33.40 -12.76
C ALA A 6 3.99 32.05 -12.16
N HIS A 7 3.40 30.96 -12.64
CA HIS A 7 3.74 29.61 -12.20
C HIS A 7 4.99 29.11 -12.91
N LEU A 8 6.14 29.29 -12.26
CA LEU A 8 7.41 28.75 -12.73
C LEU A 8 7.46 27.26 -12.38
N LEU A 9 7.91 26.45 -13.34
CA LEU A 9 8.21 25.03 -13.16
C LEU A 9 9.72 24.85 -13.20
N SER A 10 10.28 24.23 -12.17
CA SER A 10 11.68 23.79 -12.20
C SER A 10 11.72 22.30 -12.55
N PRO A 11 12.15 21.92 -13.76
CA PRO A 11 12.39 20.52 -14.08
C PRO A 11 13.64 20.05 -13.32
N ARG A 12 13.44 19.23 -12.28
CA ARG A 12 14.49 18.42 -11.66
C ARG A 12 14.08 16.96 -11.77
N ILE A 13 15.04 16.07 -11.95
CA ILE A 13 14.79 14.62 -12.05
C ILE A 13 13.95 14.18 -10.84
N GLY A 14 12.76 13.63 -11.12
CA GLY A 14 11.85 13.08 -10.12
C GLY A 14 11.05 14.09 -9.29
N ASN A 15 11.13 15.40 -9.53
CA ASN A 15 10.36 16.40 -8.77
C ASN A 15 10.09 17.68 -9.59
N ASN A 16 8.92 17.78 -10.24
CA ASN A 16 8.53 19.00 -10.94
C ASN A 16 7.80 19.95 -9.99
N GLN A 17 8.48 21.03 -9.61
CA GLN A 17 8.00 21.95 -8.58
C GLN A 17 7.31 23.15 -9.21
N ILE A 18 6.11 23.47 -8.74
CA ILE A 18 5.33 24.64 -9.15
C ILE A 18 5.46 25.73 -8.10
N TRP A 19 5.81 26.92 -8.54
CA TRP A 19 6.03 28.08 -7.69
C TRP A 19 4.94 29.13 -7.92
N GLU A 20 4.50 29.81 -6.87
CA GLU A 20 3.74 31.05 -6.98
C GLU A 20 4.73 32.20 -6.93
N TRP A 21 4.63 33.10 -7.89
CA TRP A 21 5.32 34.37 -7.82
C TRP A 21 4.30 35.51 -7.70
N SER A 22 3.98 35.85 -6.45
CA SER A 22 3.05 36.91 -6.06
C SER A 22 3.72 38.04 -5.25
N GLY A 23 5.06 38.01 -5.11
CA GLY A 23 5.86 38.98 -4.35
C GLY A 23 7.38 38.76 -4.49
N PRO A 24 8.23 39.30 -3.60
CA PRO A 24 9.68 39.09 -3.65
C PRO A 24 10.10 37.65 -3.30
N GLU A 25 9.22 36.88 -2.66
CA GLU A 25 9.48 35.49 -2.28
C GLU A 25 8.83 34.51 -3.27
N LEU A 26 9.58 33.46 -3.60
CA LEU A 26 9.09 32.32 -4.38
C LEU A 26 8.46 31.32 -3.41
N LYS A 27 7.14 31.13 -3.51
CA LYS A 27 6.42 30.16 -2.69
C LYS A 27 6.17 28.88 -3.48
N ARG A 28 6.71 27.75 -3.04
CA ARG A 28 6.38 26.44 -3.65
C ARG A 28 4.94 26.07 -3.31
N ILE A 29 4.10 25.83 -4.33
CA ILE A 29 2.69 25.49 -4.18
C ILE A 29 2.49 23.97 -4.22
N SER A 30 3.05 23.32 -5.24
CA SER A 30 2.81 21.91 -5.49
C SER A 30 4.02 21.26 -6.16
N VAL A 31 4.04 19.93 -6.12
CA VAL A 31 5.02 19.10 -6.79
C VAL A 31 4.25 18.04 -7.57
N VAL A 32 4.53 17.91 -8.86
CA VAL A 32 4.03 16.79 -9.68
C VAL A 32 5.20 15.83 -9.88
N GLU A 33 5.03 14.62 -9.37
CA GLU A 33 6.01 13.55 -9.51
C GLU A 33 5.82 12.88 -10.88
N THR A 34 6.90 12.81 -11.65
CA THR A 34 6.91 12.13 -12.96
C THR A 34 7.96 11.05 -12.93
N THR A 35 7.70 9.96 -13.65
CA THR A 35 8.57 8.77 -13.73
C THR A 35 9.83 9.02 -14.55
N ALA A 36 9.83 10.04 -15.41
CA ALA A 36 10.98 10.47 -16.20
C ALA A 36 11.20 12.01 -16.17
N PRO A 37 12.40 12.50 -16.56
CA PRO A 37 12.66 13.92 -16.76
C PRO A 37 11.79 14.49 -17.89
N LEU A 38 11.24 15.69 -17.67
CA LEU A 38 10.37 16.35 -18.64
C LEU A 38 11.18 17.10 -19.72
N GLY A 39 10.80 16.92 -20.99
CA GLY A 39 11.34 17.67 -22.12
C GLY A 39 10.54 18.93 -22.44
N ARG A 40 9.21 18.90 -22.19
CA ARG A 40 8.33 20.04 -22.41
C ARG A 40 7.23 20.09 -21.36
N VAL A 41 6.88 21.32 -20.94
CA VAL A 41 5.70 21.60 -20.12
C VAL A 41 4.97 22.81 -20.67
N VAL A 42 3.65 22.71 -20.81
CA VAL A 42 2.81 23.81 -21.31
C VAL A 42 1.51 23.90 -20.52
N TRP A 43 1.27 25.06 -19.92
CA TRP A 43 0.01 25.36 -19.23
C TRP A 43 -1.15 25.47 -20.21
N ARG A 44 -2.31 24.94 -19.81
CA ARG A 44 -3.56 25.11 -20.55
C ARG A 44 -4.08 26.54 -20.36
N PRO A 45 -4.33 27.31 -21.43
CA PRO A 45 -4.63 28.74 -21.31
C PRO A 45 -5.91 29.11 -20.54
N ASP A 46 -6.97 28.31 -20.63
CA ASP A 46 -8.27 28.55 -19.98
C ASP A 46 -8.42 27.89 -18.60
N LYS A 47 -7.49 26.99 -18.23
CA LYS A 47 -7.54 26.24 -16.97
C LYS A 47 -6.24 26.46 -16.18
N PRO A 48 -6.25 27.31 -15.14
CA PRO A 48 -5.02 27.72 -14.44
C PRO A 48 -4.33 26.60 -13.67
N TYR A 49 -5.00 25.47 -13.44
CA TYR A 49 -4.45 24.31 -12.74
C TYR A 49 -4.05 23.17 -13.68
N GLN A 50 -4.28 23.30 -14.99
CA GLN A 50 -3.98 22.24 -15.94
C GLN A 50 -2.73 22.52 -16.76
N LEU A 51 -1.94 21.49 -17.00
CA LEU A 51 -0.74 21.56 -17.81
C LEU A 51 -0.52 20.25 -18.56
N ALA A 52 0.04 20.33 -19.76
CA ALA A 52 0.51 19.18 -20.51
C ALA A 52 2.01 19.01 -20.28
N THR A 53 2.46 17.77 -20.07
CA THR A 53 3.87 17.40 -19.97
C THR A 53 4.23 16.33 -20.97
N CYS A 54 5.43 16.44 -21.51
CA CYS A 54 6.05 15.42 -22.34
C CYS A 54 7.39 15.04 -21.72
N ALA A 55 7.63 13.75 -21.53
CA ALA A 55 8.91 13.25 -21.03
C ALA A 55 9.99 13.32 -22.13
N SER A 56 11.23 13.57 -21.71
CA SER A 56 12.36 13.75 -22.63
C SER A 56 13.02 12.43 -23.06
N VAL A 57 12.87 11.36 -22.26
CA VAL A 57 13.62 10.10 -22.41
C VAL A 57 12.77 8.94 -21.91
N ASN A 58 12.82 7.79 -22.60
CA ASN A 58 12.22 6.50 -22.24
C ASN A 58 10.68 6.47 -22.10
N GLU A 59 10.00 7.56 -22.41
CA GLU A 59 8.55 7.68 -22.37
C GLU A 59 8.08 8.36 -23.66
N THR A 60 7.03 7.82 -24.26
CA THR A 60 6.41 8.34 -25.48
C THR A 60 5.02 8.93 -25.20
N THR A 61 4.58 8.89 -23.95
CA THR A 61 3.27 9.33 -23.54
C THR A 61 3.23 10.83 -23.28
N VAL A 62 2.09 11.44 -23.61
CA VAL A 62 1.79 12.81 -23.23
C VAL A 62 0.77 12.78 -22.10
N HIS A 63 1.03 13.53 -21.04
CA HIS A 63 0.15 13.61 -19.88
C HIS A 63 -0.39 15.01 -19.71
N VAL A 64 -1.70 15.14 -19.58
CA VAL A 64 -2.33 16.35 -19.07
C VAL A 64 -2.56 16.14 -17.59
N TRP A 65 -2.06 17.05 -16.78
CA TRP A 65 -2.16 17.04 -15.32
C TRP A 65 -3.11 18.13 -14.86
N ASP A 66 -3.70 17.93 -13.69
CA ASP A 66 -4.24 19.01 -12.89
C ASP A 66 -3.52 19.00 -11.54
N VAL A 67 -2.85 20.11 -11.25
CA VAL A 67 -1.84 20.23 -10.18
C VAL A 67 -2.41 20.06 -8.78
N ARG A 68 -3.75 20.02 -8.65
CA ARG A 68 -4.47 19.76 -7.41
C ARG A 68 -4.52 18.27 -7.06
N ARG A 69 -4.27 17.37 -8.02
CA ARG A 69 -4.05 15.93 -7.79
C ARG A 69 -2.76 15.48 -8.48
N PRO A 70 -1.60 15.76 -7.89
CA PRO A 70 -0.30 15.56 -8.54
C PRO A 70 0.10 14.10 -8.77
N PHE A 71 -0.55 13.14 -8.10
CA PHE A 71 -0.19 11.72 -8.15
C PHE A 71 -0.91 10.94 -9.26
N LEU A 72 -1.83 11.58 -9.98
CA LEU A 72 -2.61 10.95 -11.04
C LEU A 72 -2.79 11.95 -12.18
N PRO A 73 -2.38 11.65 -13.42
CA PRO A 73 -2.64 12.55 -14.52
C PRO A 73 -4.15 12.64 -14.77
N TYR A 74 -4.60 13.81 -15.23
CA TYR A 74 -5.98 14.05 -15.61
C TYR A 74 -6.34 13.18 -16.82
N VAL A 75 -5.49 13.22 -17.86
CA VAL A 75 -5.63 12.43 -19.08
C VAL A 75 -4.24 12.06 -19.61
N THR A 76 -4.12 10.88 -20.22
CA THR A 76 -2.90 10.33 -20.83
C THR A 76 -3.15 9.97 -22.30
N TYR A 77 -2.12 10.17 -23.13
CA TYR A 77 -2.11 9.83 -24.56
C TYR A 77 -0.85 9.03 -24.89
N ASP A 78 -0.97 8.01 -25.73
CA ASP A 78 0.07 7.06 -26.10
C ASP A 78 0.26 6.91 -27.63
N GLU A 79 -0.16 7.94 -28.38
CA GLU A 79 -0.11 7.95 -29.85
C GLU A 79 1.30 7.96 -30.44
N HIS A 80 2.27 8.52 -29.71
CA HIS A 80 3.65 8.61 -30.18
C HIS A 80 4.43 7.30 -29.97
N ARG A 81 5.29 6.98 -30.93
CA ARG A 81 6.14 5.77 -30.91
C ARG A 81 7.60 6.05 -30.56
N ASP A 82 7.94 7.33 -30.40
CA ASP A 82 9.25 7.80 -29.94
C ASP A 82 9.05 9.06 -29.08
N SER A 83 10.15 9.59 -28.53
CA SER A 83 10.17 10.71 -27.61
C SER A 83 9.46 11.92 -28.19
N VAL A 84 8.51 12.46 -27.41
CA VAL A 84 7.78 13.67 -27.75
C VAL A 84 8.69 14.88 -27.52
N THR A 85 8.83 15.72 -28.54
CA THR A 85 9.79 16.84 -28.54
C THR A 85 9.13 18.16 -28.21
N ASP A 86 7.87 18.37 -28.60
CA ASP A 86 7.13 19.58 -28.28
C ASP A 86 5.61 19.33 -28.15
N ALA A 87 4.94 20.24 -27.46
CA ALA A 87 3.50 20.35 -27.38
C ALA A 87 3.07 21.82 -27.34
N CYS A 88 1.87 22.12 -27.85
CA CYS A 88 1.29 23.45 -27.79
C CYS A 88 -0.25 23.44 -27.76
N TRP A 89 -0.82 24.45 -27.12
CA TRP A 89 -2.25 24.74 -27.17
C TRP A 89 -2.51 25.77 -28.27
N PRO A 90 -3.44 25.53 -29.20
CA PRO A 90 -3.85 26.53 -30.15
C PRO A 90 -4.62 27.65 -29.46
N SER A 91 -4.64 28.84 -30.06
CA SER A 91 -5.23 30.05 -29.44
C SER A 91 -6.76 30.14 -29.57
N ASN A 92 -7.35 29.33 -30.44
CA ASN A 92 -8.77 29.37 -30.80
C ASN A 92 -9.62 28.28 -30.13
N ASP A 93 -9.02 27.16 -29.76
CA ASP A 93 -9.70 26.04 -29.10
C ASP A 93 -8.78 25.41 -28.04
N PHE A 94 -9.21 25.44 -26.78
CA PHE A 94 -8.43 24.93 -25.65
C PHE A 94 -8.88 23.53 -25.20
N ASP A 95 -9.86 22.92 -25.88
CA ASP A 95 -10.22 21.51 -25.68
C ASP A 95 -9.40 20.58 -26.57
N VAL A 96 -8.56 21.14 -27.44
CA VAL A 96 -7.58 20.40 -28.25
C VAL A 96 -6.17 20.93 -28.03
N PHE A 97 -5.17 20.05 -28.16
CA PHE A 97 -3.76 20.45 -28.17
C PHE A 97 -2.97 19.60 -29.17
N MET A 98 -1.81 20.09 -29.56
CA MET A 98 -0.93 19.38 -30.49
C MET A 98 0.33 18.91 -29.79
N SER A 99 0.82 17.73 -30.18
CA SER A 99 2.17 17.26 -29.84
C SER A 99 2.92 16.82 -31.09
N CYS A 100 4.24 16.86 -31.04
CA CYS A 100 5.11 16.32 -32.08
C CYS A 100 6.27 15.51 -31.48
N GLY A 101 6.76 14.52 -32.22
CA GLY A 101 7.75 13.57 -31.73
C GLY A 101 8.83 13.21 -32.75
N LYS A 102 9.85 12.48 -32.28
CA LYS A 102 10.94 11.95 -33.13
C LYS A 102 10.50 10.85 -34.09
N ASP A 103 9.30 10.31 -33.89
CA ASP A 103 8.61 9.40 -34.79
C ASP A 103 8.12 10.06 -36.09
N GLY A 104 8.27 11.39 -36.20
CA GLY A 104 7.84 12.16 -37.36
C GLY A 104 6.33 12.44 -37.37
N LEU A 105 5.62 12.17 -36.27
CA LEU A 105 4.19 12.43 -36.15
C LEU A 105 3.93 13.81 -35.54
N ILE A 106 2.85 14.43 -36.00
CA ILE A 106 2.18 15.53 -35.32
C ILE A 106 0.77 15.05 -35.01
N VAL A 107 0.41 15.04 -33.74
CA VAL A 107 -0.86 14.50 -33.26
C VAL A 107 -1.70 15.64 -32.71
N LEU A 108 -2.96 15.72 -33.13
CA LEU A 108 -3.97 16.62 -32.57
C LEU A 108 -4.81 15.81 -31.58
N HIS A 109 -4.69 16.15 -30.30
CA HIS A 109 -5.37 15.49 -29.20
C HIS A 109 -6.62 16.28 -28.82
N ASN A 110 -7.73 15.58 -28.60
CA ASN A 110 -8.88 16.14 -27.89
C ASN A 110 -8.78 15.75 -26.41
N ILE A 111 -9.09 16.68 -25.51
CA ILE A 111 -9.05 16.43 -24.07
C ILE A 111 -9.95 15.27 -23.65
N ASP A 112 -11.11 15.13 -24.28
CA ASP A 112 -12.09 14.10 -23.95
C ASP A 112 -11.78 12.74 -24.59
N SER A 113 -10.84 12.68 -25.54
CA SER A 113 -10.51 11.43 -26.24
C SER A 113 -9.41 10.61 -25.57
N GLY A 114 -8.67 11.20 -24.63
CA GLY A 114 -7.55 10.51 -24.00
C GLY A 114 -7.96 9.57 -22.89
N HIS A 115 -7.01 8.76 -22.43
CA HIS A 115 -7.23 7.81 -21.35
C HIS A 115 -7.19 8.54 -20.00
N ALA A 116 -8.31 8.59 -19.28
CA ALA A 116 -8.40 9.17 -17.94
C ALA A 116 -8.20 8.08 -16.86
N PRO A 117 -7.01 7.99 -16.22
CA PRO A 117 -6.71 6.86 -15.31
C PRO A 117 -7.63 6.80 -14.09
N ILE A 118 -8.20 7.94 -13.69
CA ILE A 118 -9.14 8.03 -12.56
C ILE A 118 -10.42 7.20 -12.77
N ASN A 119 -10.75 6.89 -14.02
CA ASN A 119 -11.89 6.03 -14.35
C ASN A 119 -11.63 4.56 -14.00
N TYR A 120 -10.35 4.18 -13.87
CA TYR A 120 -9.90 2.82 -13.55
C TYR A 120 -9.32 2.71 -12.13
N ALA A 121 -9.15 3.84 -11.45
CA ALA A 121 -8.64 3.86 -10.08
C ALA A 121 -9.67 3.28 -9.10
N CYS A 122 -9.18 2.46 -8.15
CA CYS A 122 -10.01 1.97 -7.07
C CYS A 122 -10.30 3.10 -6.08
N ASP A 123 -11.58 3.33 -5.77
CA ASP A 123 -12.03 4.28 -4.74
C ASP A 123 -12.06 3.66 -3.33
N VAL A 124 -11.57 2.43 -3.21
CA VAL A 124 -11.56 1.65 -1.98
C VAL A 124 -10.13 1.14 -1.75
N ALA A 125 -9.54 1.54 -0.63
CA ALA A 125 -8.31 0.93 -0.13
C ALA A 125 -8.66 -0.04 1.00
N PHE A 126 -8.04 -1.21 0.98
CA PHE A 126 -8.22 -2.26 1.99
C PHE A 126 -6.86 -2.84 2.34
N ASP A 127 -6.62 -3.07 3.63
CA ASP A 127 -5.42 -3.72 4.11
C ASP A 127 -5.72 -4.58 5.34
N ILE A 128 -4.89 -5.60 5.59
CA ILE A 128 -5.01 -6.49 6.75
C ILE A 128 -3.66 -6.54 7.44
N THR A 129 -3.64 -6.23 8.73
CA THR A 129 -2.45 -6.36 9.56
C THR A 129 -2.21 -7.83 9.95
N PRO A 130 -0.98 -8.22 10.35
CA PRO A 130 -0.69 -9.60 10.72
C PRO A 130 -1.54 -10.16 11.87
N ASP A 131 -2.06 -9.31 12.76
CA ASP A 131 -2.98 -9.67 13.83
C ASP A 131 -4.44 -9.81 13.38
N GLY A 132 -4.70 -9.70 12.07
CA GLY A 132 -6.03 -9.87 11.49
C GLY A 132 -6.93 -8.64 11.58
N CYS A 133 -6.41 -7.49 12.01
CA CYS A 133 -7.14 -6.23 11.94
C CYS A 133 -7.26 -5.81 10.48
N MET A 134 -8.49 -5.60 10.05
CA MET A 134 -8.82 -5.17 8.70
C MET A 134 -9.07 -3.66 8.72
N GLY A 135 -8.41 -2.94 7.83
CA GLY A 135 -8.64 -1.52 7.59
C GLY A 135 -9.28 -1.30 6.22
N LEU A 136 -10.27 -0.43 6.15
CA LEU A 136 -10.96 -0.04 4.93
C LEU A 136 -11.04 1.48 4.85
N ALA A 137 -10.65 2.06 3.73
CA ALA A 137 -10.89 3.46 3.40
C ALA A 137 -11.71 3.55 2.12
N VAL A 138 -12.90 4.17 2.20
CA VAL A 138 -13.86 4.28 1.11
C VAL A 138 -14.11 5.74 0.79
N ASN A 139 -14.23 6.08 -0.48
CA ASN A 139 -14.73 7.37 -0.92
C ASN A 139 -16.13 7.66 -0.33
N SER A 140 -16.29 8.76 0.42
CA SER A 140 -17.57 9.15 1.04
C SER A 140 -18.71 9.40 0.04
N GLU A 141 -18.38 9.63 -1.23
CA GLU A 141 -19.32 9.90 -2.31
C GLU A 141 -19.45 8.71 -3.29
N ILE A 142 -19.00 7.51 -2.90
CA ILE A 142 -19.00 6.32 -3.78
C ILE A 142 -20.38 6.00 -4.36
N HIS A 143 -21.46 6.22 -3.59
CA HIS A 143 -22.83 6.03 -4.09
C HIS A 143 -23.18 7.01 -5.20
N ALA A 144 -22.81 8.29 -5.07
CA ALA A 144 -23.06 9.30 -6.08
C ALA A 144 -22.27 8.99 -7.37
N LYS A 145 -21.00 8.56 -7.23
CA LYS A 145 -20.18 8.08 -8.36
C LYS A 145 -20.84 6.91 -9.08
N ASN A 146 -21.23 5.87 -8.33
CA ASN A 146 -21.84 4.67 -8.90
C ASN A 146 -23.16 4.98 -9.61
N TYR A 147 -23.98 5.88 -9.04
CA TYR A 147 -25.23 6.30 -9.65
C TYR A 147 -25.00 7.01 -10.99
N ALA A 148 -24.07 7.97 -11.03
CA ALA A 148 -23.71 8.68 -12.25
C ALA A 148 -23.20 7.72 -13.35
N MET A 149 -22.39 6.71 -12.98
CA MET A 149 -21.92 5.68 -13.92
C MET A 149 -23.04 4.80 -14.48
N LEU A 150 -24.07 4.50 -13.68
CA LEU A 150 -25.23 3.73 -14.13
C LEU A 150 -26.08 4.55 -15.11
N GLU A 151 -26.26 5.84 -14.83
CA GLU A 151 -26.97 6.76 -15.72
C GLU A 151 -26.25 6.92 -17.06
N GLU A 152 -24.93 7.06 -17.07
CA GLU A 152 -24.13 7.17 -18.30
C GLU A 152 -24.30 5.92 -19.18
N LYS A 153 -24.24 4.73 -18.58
CA LYS A 153 -24.51 3.46 -19.29
C LYS A 153 -25.93 3.37 -19.83
N ALA A 154 -26.92 3.91 -19.11
CA ALA A 154 -28.31 3.97 -19.55
C ALA A 154 -28.54 5.01 -20.67
N GLN A 155 -27.77 6.09 -20.71
CA GLN A 155 -27.85 7.12 -21.75
C GLN A 155 -27.19 6.66 -23.06
N ALA A 156 -26.10 5.89 -22.98
CA ALA A 156 -25.44 5.29 -24.13
C ALA A 156 -26.40 4.37 -24.95
N SER A 157 -27.43 3.81 -24.31
CA SER A 157 -28.43 2.97 -24.98
C SER A 157 -29.67 3.74 -25.49
N SER A 158 -29.91 4.98 -25.03
CA SER A 158 -31.18 5.68 -25.26
C SER A 158 -31.14 6.82 -26.29
N GLY A 159 -29.97 7.27 -26.78
CA GLY A 159 -29.87 8.29 -27.83
C GLY A 159 -30.46 9.68 -27.53
N LYS A 160 -31.01 9.90 -26.33
CA LYS A 160 -31.60 11.18 -25.90
C LYS A 160 -30.60 11.93 -25.02
N LYS A 161 -30.09 13.06 -25.52
CA LYS A 161 -29.30 14.01 -24.73
C LYS A 161 -30.25 14.96 -23.99
N THR A 162 -30.36 14.84 -22.67
CA THR A 162 -31.05 15.82 -21.82
C THR A 162 -30.23 16.18 -20.58
N VAL A 163 -30.03 17.50 -20.45
CA VAL A 163 -29.67 18.33 -19.29
C VAL A 163 -28.50 17.88 -18.39
N ARG A 164 -27.43 18.70 -18.46
CA ARG A 164 -26.20 18.66 -17.65
C ARG A 164 -26.51 18.57 -16.15
N GLN A 165 -26.45 17.38 -15.58
CA GLN A 165 -26.16 17.23 -14.15
C GLN A 165 -24.67 17.43 -13.92
N ILE A 166 -24.32 17.98 -12.76
CA ILE A 166 -22.94 18.28 -12.35
C ILE A 166 -22.15 16.96 -12.47
N PRO A 167 -21.14 16.86 -13.37
CA PRO A 167 -20.32 15.67 -13.45
C PRO A 167 -19.75 15.41 -12.07
N TYR A 168 -19.64 14.15 -11.68
CA TYR A 168 -18.83 13.77 -10.53
C TYR A 168 -17.39 14.25 -10.79
N GLU A 169 -17.10 15.48 -10.35
CA GLU A 169 -15.86 16.20 -10.67
C GLU A 169 -14.82 15.87 -9.61
N THR A 170 -14.27 14.66 -9.73
CA THR A 170 -13.24 14.12 -8.84
C THR A 170 -12.05 15.08 -8.72
N PHE A 171 -11.70 15.80 -9.79
CA PHE A 171 -10.51 16.66 -9.84
C PHE A 171 -10.65 18.03 -9.16
N ARG A 172 -11.86 18.57 -8.98
CA ARG A 172 -12.01 19.94 -8.46
C ARG A 172 -12.03 20.06 -6.95
N ARG A 173 -12.29 18.97 -6.22
CA ARG A 173 -12.34 18.97 -4.76
C ARG A 173 -11.73 17.72 -4.14
N PRO A 174 -11.02 17.85 -3.00
CA PRO A 174 -10.66 16.69 -2.20
C PRO A 174 -11.94 16.02 -1.71
N ILE A 175 -12.07 14.72 -1.93
CA ILE A 175 -13.20 13.93 -1.45
C ILE A 175 -12.77 13.27 -0.14
N LYS A 176 -13.64 13.35 0.88
CA LYS A 176 -13.35 12.73 2.18
C LYS A 176 -13.39 11.21 2.05
N SER A 177 -12.49 10.54 2.76
CA SER A 177 -12.54 9.09 2.94
C SER A 177 -13.27 8.74 4.23
N LEU A 178 -14.22 7.80 4.16
CA LEU A 178 -14.76 7.11 5.31
C LEU A 178 -13.80 5.98 5.67
N ILE A 179 -13.39 5.91 6.93
CA ILE A 179 -12.46 4.89 7.43
C ILE A 179 -13.23 3.96 8.36
N ALA A 180 -13.09 2.66 8.14
CA ALA A 180 -13.57 1.61 9.03
C ALA A 180 -12.41 0.67 9.36
N PHE A 181 -12.35 0.19 10.59
CA PHE A 181 -11.40 -0.83 10.98
C PHE A 181 -12.06 -1.81 11.95
N GLY A 182 -11.64 -3.07 11.93
CA GLY A 182 -12.19 -4.09 12.80
C GLY A 182 -11.44 -5.41 12.69
N VAL A 183 -11.58 -6.23 13.73
CA VAL A 183 -11.07 -7.60 13.75
C VAL A 183 -12.28 -8.53 13.60
N PRO A 184 -12.26 -9.52 12.69
CA PRO A 184 -13.30 -10.54 12.63
C PRO A 184 -13.50 -11.23 13.99
N GLU A 185 -14.74 -11.48 14.38
CA GLU A 185 -15.09 -12.15 15.64
C GLU A 185 -14.48 -13.56 15.75
N SER A 186 -14.25 -14.24 14.63
CA SER A 186 -13.53 -15.52 14.63
C SER A 186 -12.06 -15.41 15.08
N LEU A 187 -11.43 -14.25 14.87
CA LEU A 187 -10.04 -13.97 15.25
C LEU A 187 -9.92 -13.32 16.62
N THR A 188 -11.02 -12.93 17.27
CA THR A 188 -10.96 -12.45 18.67
C THR A 188 -10.54 -13.54 19.64
N HIS A 189 -10.66 -14.81 19.25
CA HIS A 189 -10.15 -15.95 19.98
C HIS A 189 -8.73 -16.35 19.59
N SER A 190 -8.15 -15.73 18.55
CA SER A 190 -6.74 -15.97 18.20
C SER A 190 -5.83 -15.22 19.16
N LEU A 191 -4.64 -15.77 19.41
CA LEU A 191 -3.64 -15.16 20.27
C LEU A 191 -3.05 -13.91 19.57
N PRO A 192 -3.32 -12.68 20.04
CA PRO A 192 -2.82 -11.48 19.40
C PRO A 192 -1.28 -11.46 19.42
N PRO A 193 -0.58 -10.95 18.38
CA PRO A 193 0.88 -10.90 18.35
C PRO A 193 1.52 -10.17 19.54
N SER A 194 0.86 -9.13 20.05
CA SER A 194 1.31 -8.40 21.25
C SER A 194 1.26 -9.28 22.51
N THR A 195 0.16 -10.02 22.69
CA THR A 195 0.01 -10.98 23.79
C THR A 195 0.94 -12.17 23.60
N PHE A 196 1.12 -12.67 22.38
CA PHE A 196 2.06 -13.74 22.04
C PHE A 196 3.48 -13.39 22.47
N TYR A 197 3.96 -12.18 22.13
CA TYR A 197 5.28 -11.73 22.55
C TYR A 197 5.42 -11.71 24.08
N GLN A 198 4.43 -11.14 24.77
CA GLN A 198 4.43 -11.02 26.24
C GLN A 198 4.41 -12.37 26.97
N ILE A 199 3.75 -13.39 26.40
CA ILE A 199 3.78 -14.74 26.98
C ILE A 199 5.06 -15.48 26.62
N ALA A 200 5.56 -15.32 25.39
CA ALA A 200 6.77 -16.00 24.92
C ALA A 200 8.01 -15.58 25.71
N GLU A 201 8.15 -14.29 26.06
CA GLU A 201 9.25 -13.81 26.93
C GLU A 201 9.24 -14.46 28.33
N LYS A 202 8.08 -14.92 28.78
CA LYS A 202 7.88 -15.49 30.12
C LYS A 202 7.90 -17.01 30.13
N TYR A 203 7.90 -17.65 28.96
CA TYR A 203 7.91 -19.11 28.87
C TYR A 203 9.27 -19.69 29.24
N LEU A 204 9.21 -20.78 29.98
CA LEU A 204 10.37 -21.61 30.30
C LEU A 204 10.55 -22.63 29.18
N ILE A 205 11.78 -22.70 28.66
CA ILE A 205 12.16 -23.58 27.53
C ILE A 205 13.02 -24.77 27.97
N GLY A 206 13.37 -24.88 29.25
CA GLY A 206 14.16 -25.98 29.80
C GLY A 206 14.61 -25.73 31.23
N GLY A 207 15.46 -26.63 31.74
CA GLY A 207 16.04 -26.54 33.09
C GLY A 207 15.15 -27.09 34.21
N MET A 208 13.97 -27.62 33.87
CA MET A 208 13.04 -28.27 34.78
C MET A 208 12.48 -29.54 34.12
N GLU A 209 11.87 -30.41 34.90
CA GLU A 209 11.10 -31.55 34.38
C GLU A 209 9.95 -31.07 33.47
N ILE A 210 9.67 -31.81 32.40
CA ILE A 210 8.66 -31.46 31.39
C ILE A 210 7.29 -31.16 32.03
N MET A 211 6.89 -31.93 33.05
CA MET A 211 5.64 -31.72 33.79
C MET A 211 5.57 -30.33 34.42
N HIS A 212 6.61 -29.97 35.17
CA HIS A 212 6.73 -28.68 35.84
C HIS A 212 6.84 -27.51 34.85
N LEU A 213 7.49 -27.74 33.70
CA LEU A 213 7.62 -26.76 32.61
C LEU A 213 6.26 -26.47 31.95
N CYS A 214 5.52 -27.50 31.58
CA CYS A 214 4.20 -27.35 30.97
C CYS A 214 3.22 -26.66 31.94
N GLU A 215 3.28 -27.00 33.22
CA GLU A 215 2.46 -26.36 34.25
C GLU A 215 2.81 -24.86 34.43
N ALA A 216 4.10 -24.51 34.46
CA ALA A 216 4.53 -23.12 34.54
C ALA A 216 4.08 -22.31 33.32
N ASN A 217 4.28 -22.83 32.10
CA ASN A 217 3.88 -22.15 30.87
C ASN A 217 2.35 -22.06 30.72
N SER A 218 1.61 -23.07 31.19
CA SER A 218 0.14 -23.03 31.29
C SER A 218 -0.34 -21.87 32.17
N LYS A 219 0.29 -21.66 33.34
CA LYS A 219 -0.01 -20.53 34.23
C LYS A 219 0.30 -19.18 33.59
N VAL A 220 1.41 -19.06 32.88
CA VAL A 220 1.77 -17.82 32.15
C VAL A 220 0.70 -17.49 31.09
N ALA A 221 0.24 -18.48 30.33
CA ALA A 221 -0.83 -18.29 29.33
C ALA A 221 -2.16 -17.89 29.99
N ARG A 222 -2.54 -18.57 31.08
CA ARG A 222 -3.78 -18.28 31.83
C ARG A 222 -3.78 -16.87 32.41
N ASN A 223 -2.64 -16.43 32.96
CA ASN A 223 -2.48 -15.07 33.49
C ASN A 223 -2.56 -13.99 32.40
N ALA A 224 -2.32 -14.34 31.14
CA ALA A 224 -2.50 -13.46 29.98
C ALA A 224 -3.92 -13.50 29.39
N GLY A 225 -4.86 -14.20 30.04
CA GLY A 225 -6.25 -14.35 29.57
C GLY A 225 -6.42 -15.36 28.43
N GLN A 226 -5.39 -16.17 28.15
CA GLN A 226 -5.35 -17.09 27.01
C GLN A 226 -5.62 -18.52 27.47
N GLU A 227 -6.88 -18.81 27.83
CA GLU A 227 -7.25 -20.12 28.40
C GLU A 227 -7.05 -21.26 27.40
N HIS A 228 -7.28 -21.03 26.11
CA HIS A 228 -7.07 -22.05 25.08
C HIS A 228 -5.59 -22.46 24.98
N VAL A 229 -4.67 -21.49 24.98
CA VAL A 229 -3.22 -21.76 25.02
C VAL A 229 -2.82 -22.46 26.32
N ALA A 230 -3.41 -22.06 27.45
CA ALA A 230 -3.15 -22.71 28.74
C ALA A 230 -3.58 -24.19 28.73
N GLN A 231 -4.71 -24.51 28.09
CA GLN A 231 -5.18 -25.88 27.91
C GLN A 231 -4.28 -26.68 26.95
N THR A 232 -3.76 -26.05 25.88
CA THR A 232 -2.77 -26.70 25.00
C THR A 232 -1.55 -27.15 25.79
N TRP A 233 -1.00 -26.33 26.70
CA TRP A 233 0.11 -26.74 27.57
C TRP A 233 -0.22 -27.93 28.46
N ARG A 234 -1.46 -28.02 28.98
CA ARG A 234 -1.93 -29.17 29.76
C ARG A 234 -2.09 -30.44 28.93
N LEU A 235 -2.48 -30.29 27.66
CA LEU A 235 -2.52 -31.40 26.73
C LEU A 235 -1.11 -31.91 26.40
N VAL A 236 -0.17 -30.99 26.15
CA VAL A 236 1.25 -31.33 25.94
C VAL A 236 1.81 -32.06 27.15
N GLU A 237 1.54 -31.58 28.36
CA GLU A 237 1.91 -32.25 29.62
C GLU A 237 1.44 -33.72 29.64
N ALA A 238 0.15 -33.95 29.38
CA ALA A 238 -0.45 -35.29 29.38
C ALA A 238 0.15 -36.20 28.31
N LEU A 239 0.38 -35.68 27.10
CA LEU A 239 0.98 -36.43 25.98
C LEU A 239 2.43 -36.81 26.27
N CYS A 240 3.23 -35.87 26.79
CA CYS A 240 4.61 -36.11 27.19
C CYS A 240 4.73 -37.19 28.27
N GLN A 241 3.81 -37.16 29.24
CA GLN A 241 3.75 -38.14 30.31
C GLN A 241 3.40 -39.53 29.77
N GLN A 242 2.39 -39.62 28.89
CA GLN A 242 2.00 -40.89 28.27
C GLN A 242 3.13 -41.48 27.41
N ALA A 243 3.86 -40.64 26.69
CA ALA A 243 4.98 -41.05 25.85
C ALA A 243 6.29 -41.30 26.62
N LYS A 244 6.32 -41.04 27.94
CA LYS A 244 7.52 -41.19 28.80
C LYS A 244 8.75 -40.42 28.30
N ILE A 245 8.53 -39.28 27.66
CA ILE A 245 9.58 -38.50 27.00
C ILE A 245 10.63 -37.98 28.00
N GLN A 246 10.24 -37.74 29.25
CA GLN A 246 11.18 -37.37 30.31
C GLN A 246 12.25 -38.45 30.54
N GLU A 247 11.86 -39.74 30.54
CA GLU A 247 12.81 -40.85 30.71
C GLU A 247 13.78 -40.94 29.53
N GLU A 248 13.32 -40.67 28.32
CA GLU A 248 14.17 -40.64 27.12
C GLU A 248 15.13 -39.46 27.15
N TYR A 249 14.63 -38.28 27.53
CA TYR A 249 15.44 -37.08 27.69
C TYR A 249 16.53 -37.28 28.74
N ASP A 250 16.22 -37.93 29.86
CA ASP A 250 17.18 -38.17 30.94
C ASP A 250 18.33 -39.09 30.51
N ARG A 251 18.09 -40.02 29.57
CA ARG A 251 19.10 -40.93 29.00
C ARG A 251 20.08 -40.24 28.05
N LEU A 252 19.77 -39.05 27.55
CA LEU A 252 20.63 -38.31 26.63
C LEU A 252 21.87 -37.74 27.31
N SER A 253 22.98 -37.70 26.57
CA SER A 253 24.22 -37.05 27.02
C SER A 253 24.05 -35.54 27.15
N ALA A 254 24.93 -34.89 27.92
CA ALA A 254 24.90 -33.44 28.09
C ALA A 254 25.06 -32.67 26.76
N GLU A 255 25.83 -33.22 25.81
CA GLU A 255 26.03 -32.64 24.49
C GLU A 255 24.76 -32.71 23.62
N GLU A 256 24.03 -33.83 23.69
CA GLU A 256 22.76 -34.02 22.99
C GLU A 256 21.67 -33.09 23.56
N LYS A 257 21.58 -32.99 24.90
CA LYS A 257 20.69 -32.05 25.58
C LYS A 257 20.96 -30.60 25.14
N ALA A 258 22.24 -30.21 25.04
CA ALA A 258 22.64 -28.89 24.57
C ALA A 258 22.34 -28.67 23.08
N ARG A 259 22.46 -29.69 22.23
CA ARG A 259 22.05 -29.62 20.81
C ARG A 259 20.55 -29.42 20.66
N ILE A 260 19.73 -30.14 21.43
CA ILE A 260 18.27 -30.00 21.41
C ILE A 260 17.89 -28.57 21.79
N ILE A 261 18.38 -28.06 22.92
CA ILE A 261 18.09 -26.67 23.35
C ILE A 261 18.53 -25.65 22.30
N LYS A 262 19.70 -25.82 21.67
CA LYS A 262 20.16 -24.92 20.59
C LYS A 262 19.28 -25.00 19.34
N ALA A 263 18.84 -26.19 18.94
CA ALA A 263 17.93 -26.34 17.81
C ALA A 263 16.58 -25.64 18.08
N TRP A 264 16.09 -25.68 19.31
CA TRP A 264 14.85 -25.03 19.73
C TRP A 264 14.97 -23.50 19.68
N VAL A 265 16.08 -22.95 20.17
CA VAL A 265 16.35 -21.50 20.10
C VAL A 265 16.47 -21.04 18.65
N VAL A 266 17.12 -21.81 17.77
CA VAL A 266 17.25 -21.42 16.35
C VAL A 266 15.92 -21.58 15.59
N GLY A 267 15.10 -22.58 15.91
CA GLY A 267 13.79 -22.80 15.28
C GLY A 267 12.74 -21.74 15.65
N ILE A 268 12.73 -21.28 16.91
CA ILE A 268 11.82 -20.24 17.38
C ILE A 268 12.18 -18.86 16.80
N PHE A 269 13.48 -18.59 16.57
CA PHE A 269 13.96 -17.28 16.11
C PHE A 269 14.23 -17.20 14.59
N VAL A 270 14.21 -18.32 13.86
CA VAL A 270 14.50 -18.33 12.41
C VAL A 270 13.48 -19.12 11.56
N PRO A 271 12.15 -18.91 11.65
CA PRO A 271 11.27 -19.30 10.56
C PRO A 271 11.10 -18.13 9.57
N GLN A 272 11.47 -18.39 8.31
CA GLN A 272 11.13 -17.64 7.07
C GLN A 272 11.99 -16.45 6.57
N PHE A 273 13.31 -16.59 6.49
CA PHE A 273 14.13 -15.79 5.54
C PHE A 273 14.63 -16.61 4.33
N ARG A 274 13.80 -17.49 3.75
CA ARG A 274 14.18 -18.20 2.50
C ARG A 274 13.40 -17.84 1.24
N HIS A 275 12.29 -17.09 1.32
CA HIS A 275 11.53 -16.76 0.12
C HIS A 275 10.96 -15.35 0.06
N GLN A 276 11.66 -14.31 0.51
CA GLN A 276 11.37 -12.94 0.04
C GLN A 276 12.64 -12.14 -0.19
N LYS A 277 12.82 -11.72 -1.45
CA LYS A 277 13.91 -10.88 -1.94
C LYS A 277 13.68 -9.44 -1.46
N TRP A 278 14.72 -8.89 -0.82
CA TRP A 278 15.01 -7.46 -0.58
C TRP A 278 14.09 -6.66 0.35
N PHE A 279 14.59 -6.33 1.55
CA PHE A 279 14.62 -4.96 2.09
C PHE A 279 15.82 -4.78 3.03
N TYR A 280 16.45 -3.61 2.93
CA TYR A 280 17.68 -3.19 3.61
C TYR A 280 17.41 -2.89 5.10
N PHE A 281 18.25 -3.39 6.01
CA PHE A 281 18.18 -3.12 7.45
C PHE A 281 18.93 -1.82 7.83
N PRO A 282 18.41 -0.96 8.72
CA PRO A 282 19.24 -0.07 9.52
C PRO A 282 19.90 -0.88 10.64
N LYS A 283 21.23 -0.76 10.76
CA LYS A 283 22.00 -1.24 11.91
C LYS A 283 21.52 -0.53 13.18
N ASN A 284 20.63 -1.15 13.95
CA ASN A 284 20.50 -1.01 15.40
C ASN A 284 19.43 -1.99 15.95
N GLY A 285 19.89 -3.19 16.31
CA GLY A 285 19.59 -3.82 17.61
C GLY A 285 18.20 -4.29 18.00
N ASN A 286 17.12 -4.12 17.22
CA ASN A 286 15.79 -4.64 17.60
C ASN A 286 15.13 -5.40 16.43
N ALA A 287 15.11 -6.73 16.50
CA ALA A 287 14.48 -7.59 15.51
C ALA A 287 13.00 -7.85 15.85
N ARG A 288 12.11 -7.63 14.88
CA ARG A 288 10.67 -7.95 14.90
C ARG A 288 10.44 -9.32 14.25
N CYS A 289 9.54 -10.15 14.79
CA CYS A 289 9.11 -11.42 14.20
C CYS A 289 7.79 -11.27 13.41
N PRO A 290 7.59 -12.00 12.29
CA PRO A 290 6.33 -12.03 11.55
C PRO A 290 5.45 -13.27 11.87
N GLY A 291 4.12 -13.05 11.88
CA GLY A 291 3.02 -13.88 11.37
C GLY A 291 2.87 -15.39 11.68
N LEU A 292 1.92 -15.69 12.60
CA LEU A 292 0.81 -16.67 12.60
C LEU A 292 0.84 -18.10 11.99
N GLU A 293 1.88 -18.59 11.32
CA GLU A 293 1.92 -20.01 10.88
C GLU A 293 2.57 -20.97 11.90
N THR A 294 3.01 -20.46 13.05
CA THR A 294 4.01 -21.12 13.90
C THR A 294 3.47 -22.14 14.89
N TRP A 295 2.17 -22.26 15.16
CA TRP A 295 1.68 -23.20 16.18
C TRP A 295 1.71 -24.67 15.75
N ALA A 296 1.45 -24.97 14.47
CA ALA A 296 1.54 -26.33 13.95
C ALA A 296 3.00 -26.80 13.86
N GLU A 297 3.92 -25.90 13.51
CA GLU A 297 5.37 -26.19 13.54
C GLU A 297 5.91 -26.26 14.97
N PHE A 298 5.39 -25.47 15.92
CA PHE A 298 5.79 -25.53 17.32
C PHE A 298 5.44 -26.89 17.94
N ILE A 299 4.23 -27.42 17.72
CA ILE A 299 3.87 -28.77 18.19
C ILE A 299 4.58 -29.86 17.37
N GLY A 300 4.80 -29.64 16.07
CA GLY A 300 5.55 -30.56 15.19
C GLY A 300 7.07 -30.58 15.39
N PHE A 301 7.64 -29.62 16.13
CA PHE A 301 9.07 -29.60 16.52
C PHE A 301 9.30 -29.85 18.01
N VAL A 302 8.25 -29.74 18.85
CA VAL A 302 8.29 -30.15 20.26
C VAL A 302 8.34 -31.69 20.40
N PHE A 303 8.05 -32.44 19.33
CA PHE A 303 8.15 -33.90 19.25
C PHE A 303 8.90 -34.36 18.00
#